data_AF-A0A7Y6CF66-F1
#
_entry.id   AF-A0A7Y6CF66-F1
#
_cell.length_a   1.000
_cell.length_b   1.000
_cell.length_c   1.000
_cell.angle_alpha   90.00
_cell.angle_beta   90.00
_cell.angle_gamma   90.00
#
_symmetry.space_group_name_H-M   'P 1'
#
loop_
_entity.id
_entity.type
_entity.pdbx_description
1 polymer ?
#
loop_
_entity_poly.entity_id
_entity_poly.type
_entity_poly.pdbx_seq_one_letter_code
_entity_poly.pdbx_strand_id
1 'polypeptide(L)'
;RAARIVGKATIEVGGRVVYRGRPAAGPLGLVDWAPDGRWLFFYLDPFGSSSIAADGLELQALRVSDGRVVHVAKMLLYRDYWSWCGRALVLTAGENRIATHGKRLLVARAPDWRPHDLWRDRRRAFGSVACRPDGAAAAVLSQRDRDDAQFFHTRWQLWRVGLDGARQLLDDPPVGTADESPKWSRRGDALLFVRERQGVGRLMLSRGGRSVGPFANLGFSLGYYGHHDWWAGAVWTAGA
;
A
#
# COMPACT_ATOMS: atom_id res chain seq x y z
N ARG A 1 -19.83 9.54 6.48
CA ARG A 1 -20.53 8.36 7.02
C ARG A 1 -19.53 7.60 7.88
N ALA A 2 -19.74 7.49 9.19
CA ALA A 2 -18.82 6.76 10.05
C ALA A 2 -19.09 5.25 9.94
N ALA A 3 -18.04 4.46 9.73
CA ALA A 3 -18.03 3.02 9.93
C ALA A 3 -17.36 2.72 11.28
N ARG A 4 -17.84 1.70 11.97
CA ARG A 4 -17.19 1.19 13.19
C ARG A 4 -17.38 -0.31 13.30
N ILE A 5 -16.45 -0.95 14.01
CA ILE A 5 -16.58 -2.32 14.45
C ILE A 5 -17.34 -2.33 15.79
N VAL A 6 -18.31 -3.23 15.92
CA VAL A 6 -19.06 -3.47 17.16
C VAL A 6 -18.81 -4.90 17.62
N GLY A 7 -18.32 -5.05 18.85
CA GLY A 7 -17.83 -6.33 19.35
C GLY A 7 -16.61 -6.80 18.54
N LYS A 8 -16.55 -8.10 18.21
CA LYS A 8 -15.41 -8.68 17.46
C LYS A 8 -15.67 -8.90 15.97
N ALA A 9 -16.94 -8.97 15.55
CA ALA A 9 -17.29 -9.48 14.22
C ALA A 9 -18.44 -8.72 13.52
N THR A 10 -18.86 -7.56 14.02
CA THR A 10 -19.94 -6.78 13.40
C THR A 10 -19.41 -5.45 12.87
N ILE A 11 -19.84 -5.05 11.68
CA ILE A 11 -19.57 -3.71 11.14
C ILE A 11 -20.89 -2.94 11.07
N GLU A 12 -20.89 -1.74 11.62
CA GLU A 12 -21.97 -0.77 11.50
C GLU A 12 -21.56 0.42 10.66
N VAL A 13 -22.49 0.91 9.83
CA VAL A 13 -22.35 2.17 9.08
C VAL A 13 -23.56 3.04 9.38
N GLY A 14 -23.33 4.21 9.98
CA GLY A 14 -24.40 5.13 10.34
C GLY A 14 -25.45 4.51 11.27
N GLY A 15 -25.04 3.68 12.22
CA GLY A 15 -25.91 3.01 13.19
C GLY A 15 -26.65 1.77 12.66
N ARG A 16 -26.50 1.43 11.37
CA ARG A 16 -27.06 0.20 10.79
C ARG A 16 -25.98 -0.87 10.69
N VAL A 17 -26.29 -2.08 11.14
CA VAL A 17 -25.45 -3.25 10.91
C VAL A 17 -25.44 -3.59 9.41
N VAL A 18 -24.25 -3.61 8.82
CA VAL A 18 -24.05 -3.91 7.39
C VAL A 18 -23.29 -5.21 7.16
N TYR A 19 -22.64 -5.74 8.19
CA TYR A 19 -21.96 -7.04 8.14
C TYR A 19 -21.97 -7.68 9.52
N ARG A 20 -22.22 -9.01 9.55
CA ARG A 20 -22.03 -9.88 10.72
C ARG A 20 -21.21 -11.09 10.32
N GLY A 21 -19.97 -11.13 10.79
CA GLY A 21 -19.09 -12.28 10.68
C GLY A 21 -19.30 -13.27 11.83
N ARG A 22 -18.56 -14.38 11.79
CA ARG A 22 -18.51 -15.35 12.89
C ARG A 22 -17.47 -14.89 13.92
N PRO A 23 -17.80 -14.79 15.23
CA PRO A 23 -16.83 -14.38 16.25
C PRO A 23 -15.55 -15.24 16.29
N ALA A 24 -15.67 -16.53 15.97
CA ALA A 24 -14.54 -17.46 15.91
C ALA A 24 -13.55 -17.16 14.76
N ALA A 25 -13.92 -16.34 13.78
CA ALA A 25 -13.03 -15.95 12.68
C ALA A 25 -11.95 -14.93 13.09
N GLY A 26 -12.01 -14.40 14.32
CA GLY A 26 -11.07 -13.40 14.83
C GLY A 26 -11.58 -11.96 14.72
N PRO A 27 -10.84 -10.99 15.27
CA PRO A 27 -11.17 -9.57 15.16
C PRO A 27 -11.23 -9.09 13.71
N LEU A 28 -12.03 -8.05 13.49
CA LEU A 28 -12.07 -7.29 12.24
C LEU A 28 -11.11 -6.11 12.29
N GLY A 29 -10.61 -5.70 11.14
CA GLY A 29 -9.97 -4.39 10.95
C GLY A 29 -10.60 -3.63 9.77
N LEU A 30 -10.79 -2.32 9.93
CA LEU A 30 -11.24 -1.44 8.85
C LEU A 30 -10.02 -0.89 8.10
N VAL A 31 -10.11 -0.83 6.78
CA VAL A 31 -9.01 -0.42 5.90
C VAL A 31 -9.27 0.96 5.33
N ASP A 32 -10.30 1.10 4.48
CA ASP A 32 -10.62 2.36 3.81
C ASP A 32 -12.03 2.34 3.21
N TRP A 33 -12.53 3.50 2.82
CA TRP A 33 -13.71 3.62 1.99
C TRP A 33 -13.34 3.67 0.51
N ALA A 34 -14.15 3.05 -0.34
CA ALA A 34 -14.11 3.40 -1.76
C ALA A 34 -14.49 4.87 -1.94
N PRO A 35 -13.91 5.58 -2.93
CA PRO A 35 -14.19 7.01 -3.15
C PRO A 35 -15.66 7.33 -3.44
N ASP A 36 -16.45 6.35 -3.89
CA ASP A 36 -17.89 6.50 -4.12
C ASP A 36 -18.75 6.29 -2.84
N GLY A 37 -18.13 5.91 -1.71
CA GLY A 37 -18.80 5.65 -0.44
C GLY A 37 -19.74 4.44 -0.44
N ARG A 38 -19.75 3.63 -1.51
CA ARG A 38 -20.63 2.46 -1.62
C ARG A 38 -19.99 1.18 -1.09
N TRP A 39 -18.67 1.17 -0.96
CA TRP A 39 -17.89 0.03 -0.50
C TRP A 39 -16.98 0.41 0.65
N LEU A 40 -16.91 -0.46 1.64
CA LEU A 40 -16.01 -0.38 2.78
C LEU A 40 -15.04 -1.55 2.71
N PHE A 41 -13.74 -1.28 2.78
CA PHE A 41 -12.70 -2.29 2.79
C PHE A 41 -12.36 -2.68 4.22
N PHE A 42 -12.22 -3.97 4.45
CA PHE A 42 -11.94 -4.53 5.77
C PHE A 42 -11.17 -5.84 5.64
N TYR A 43 -10.67 -6.36 6.75
CA TYR A 43 -10.06 -7.68 6.84
C TYR A 43 -10.51 -8.41 8.10
N LEU A 44 -10.28 -9.71 8.11
CA LEU A 44 -10.34 -10.57 9.28
C LEU A 44 -8.91 -10.86 9.73
N ASP A 45 -8.66 -10.80 11.02
CA ASP A 45 -7.39 -11.18 11.65
C ASP A 45 -7.59 -12.47 12.45
N PRO A 46 -7.34 -13.64 11.84
CA PRO A 46 -7.57 -14.93 12.48
C PRO A 46 -6.82 -15.02 13.79
N PHE A 47 -7.56 -15.32 14.87
CA PHE A 47 -7.04 -15.45 16.23
C PHE A 47 -6.38 -14.18 16.81
N GLY A 48 -6.41 -13.04 16.12
CA GLY A 48 -5.68 -11.83 16.55
C GLY A 48 -4.17 -12.04 16.54
N SER A 49 -3.65 -12.79 15.58
CA SER A 49 -2.27 -13.29 15.59
C SER A 49 -1.35 -12.40 14.75
N SER A 50 -0.45 -11.67 15.40
CA SER A 50 0.55 -10.83 14.72
C SER A 50 1.41 -11.61 13.74
N SER A 51 1.68 -12.90 14.00
CA SER A 51 2.46 -13.75 13.08
C SER A 51 1.66 -14.07 11.81
N ILE A 52 0.36 -14.40 11.94
CA ILE A 52 -0.50 -14.64 10.77
C ILE A 52 -0.68 -13.33 9.99
N ALA A 53 -0.93 -12.22 10.69
CA ALA A 53 -1.05 -10.91 10.08
C ALA A 53 0.22 -10.50 9.31
N ALA A 54 1.41 -10.86 9.83
CA ALA A 54 2.68 -10.63 9.17
C ALA A 54 2.81 -11.44 7.86
N ASP A 55 2.17 -12.60 7.72
CA ASP A 55 2.20 -13.39 6.48
C ASP A 55 1.17 -12.93 5.44
N GLY A 56 0.32 -11.97 5.81
CA GLY A 56 -0.70 -11.35 4.96
C GLY A 56 -2.11 -11.80 5.30
N LEU A 57 -3.07 -10.88 5.15
CA LEU A 57 -4.48 -11.10 5.41
C LEU A 57 -5.30 -10.85 4.15
N GLU A 58 -6.50 -11.42 4.10
CA GLU A 58 -7.43 -11.23 2.98
C GLU A 58 -8.10 -9.86 3.09
N LEU A 59 -7.79 -8.98 2.14
CA LEU A 59 -8.53 -7.75 1.90
C LEU A 59 -9.89 -8.07 1.30
N GLN A 60 -10.95 -7.54 1.90
CA GLN A 60 -12.34 -7.74 1.48
C GLN A 60 -13.03 -6.41 1.23
N ALA A 61 -13.93 -6.38 0.26
CA ALA A 61 -14.79 -5.23 -0.03
C ALA A 61 -16.25 -5.55 0.36
N LEU A 62 -16.79 -4.77 1.29
CA LEU A 62 -18.17 -4.84 1.75
C LEU A 62 -19.02 -3.79 1.04
N ARG A 63 -20.03 -4.24 0.28
CA ARG A 63 -21.04 -3.34 -0.28
C ARG A 63 -22.01 -2.93 0.81
N VAL A 64 -22.07 -1.62 1.07
CA VAL A 64 -22.83 -1.10 2.22
C VAL A 64 -24.34 -1.24 2.05
N SER A 65 -24.87 -1.21 0.82
CA SER A 65 -26.31 -1.26 0.58
C SER A 65 -26.94 -2.57 1.08
N ASP A 66 -26.31 -3.70 0.79
CA ASP A 66 -26.88 -5.04 0.99
C ASP A 66 -25.98 -6.00 1.78
N GLY A 67 -24.81 -5.55 2.22
CA GLY A 67 -23.89 -6.37 3.01
C GLY A 67 -23.11 -7.41 2.20
N ARG A 68 -23.15 -7.37 0.87
CA ARG A 68 -22.38 -8.31 0.04
C ARG A 68 -20.88 -8.11 0.25
N VAL A 69 -20.17 -9.19 0.49
CA VAL A 69 -18.71 -9.21 0.61
C VAL A 69 -18.08 -9.79 -0.66
N VAL A 70 -16.96 -9.21 -1.07
CA VAL A 70 -16.11 -9.69 -2.16
C VAL A 70 -14.68 -9.80 -1.67
N HIS A 71 -14.02 -10.91 -1.98
CA HIS A 71 -12.59 -11.13 -1.72
C HIS A 71 -11.77 -10.41 -2.78
N VAL A 72 -10.83 -9.57 -2.36
CA VAL A 72 -10.05 -8.72 -3.25
C VAL A 72 -8.69 -9.35 -3.49
N ALA A 73 -7.88 -9.47 -2.43
CA ALA A 73 -6.58 -10.11 -2.50
C ALA A 73 -6.03 -10.39 -1.09
N LYS A 74 -5.19 -11.42 -0.99
CA LYS A 74 -4.28 -11.56 0.14
C LYS A 74 -3.10 -10.60 0.01
N MET A 75 -2.80 -9.87 1.07
CA MET A 75 -1.72 -8.89 1.08
C MET A 75 -1.23 -8.57 2.49
N LEU A 76 -0.03 -7.98 2.57
CA LEU A 76 0.41 -7.27 3.76
C LEU A 76 -0.37 -5.95 3.86
N LEU A 77 -1.09 -5.73 4.95
CA LEU A 77 -2.02 -4.60 5.12
C LEU A 77 -1.33 -3.31 5.60
N TYR A 78 -0.13 -3.03 5.10
CA TYR A 78 0.52 -1.73 5.32
C TYR A 78 -0.22 -0.62 4.58
N ARG A 79 -0.42 0.53 5.22
CA ARG A 79 -1.25 1.62 4.67
C ARG A 79 -0.79 2.09 3.29
N ASP A 80 0.51 2.04 3.06
CA ASP A 80 1.17 2.44 1.82
C ASP A 80 1.18 1.34 0.76
N TYR A 81 0.66 0.14 1.02
CA TYR A 81 0.52 -0.93 0.03
C TYR A 81 -0.75 -0.81 -0.83
N TRP A 82 -1.59 0.19 -0.60
CA TRP A 82 -2.71 0.50 -1.50
C TRP A 82 -2.96 2.00 -1.63
N SER A 83 -3.48 2.38 -2.80
CA SER A 83 -3.85 3.76 -3.07
C SER A 83 -5.00 3.83 -4.08
N TRP A 84 -5.79 4.90 -4.00
CA TRP A 84 -6.90 5.15 -4.92
C TRP A 84 -6.43 6.01 -6.10
N CYS A 85 -6.46 5.44 -7.30
CA CYS A 85 -6.22 6.13 -8.56
C CYS A 85 -7.58 6.43 -9.19
N GLY A 86 -8.18 7.57 -8.82
CA GLY A 86 -9.58 7.84 -9.10
C GLY A 86 -10.48 6.80 -8.44
N ARG A 87 -11.19 6.00 -9.23
CA ARG A 87 -12.04 4.88 -8.74
C ARG A 87 -11.38 3.50 -8.82
N ALA A 88 -10.11 3.41 -9.22
CA ALA A 88 -9.34 2.17 -9.18
C ALA A 88 -8.60 2.05 -7.86
N LEU A 89 -8.64 0.86 -7.28
CA LEU A 89 -7.73 0.47 -6.20
C LEU A 89 -6.48 -0.11 -6.85
N VAL A 90 -5.33 0.55 -6.65
CA VAL A 90 -4.01 -0.02 -6.98
C VAL A 90 -3.41 -0.54 -5.69
N LEU A 91 -2.93 -1.78 -5.69
CA LEU A 91 -2.44 -2.43 -4.49
C LEU A 91 -1.25 -3.35 -4.75
N THR A 92 -0.43 -3.53 -3.72
CA THR A 92 0.62 -4.53 -3.64
C THR A 92 0.08 -5.75 -2.91
N ALA A 93 -0.17 -6.82 -3.65
CA ALA A 93 -0.71 -8.07 -3.15
C ALA A 93 0.37 -9.14 -3.02
N GLY A 94 0.09 -10.20 -2.27
CA GLY A 94 1.01 -11.31 -2.03
C GLY A 94 1.10 -11.63 -0.54
N GLU A 95 1.21 -12.92 -0.25
CA GLU A 95 1.46 -13.44 1.09
C GLU A 95 2.97 -13.41 1.40
N ASN A 96 3.35 -14.00 2.53
CA ASN A 96 4.70 -14.05 3.10
C ASN A 96 5.13 -12.69 3.68
N ARG A 97 5.67 -12.74 4.89
CA ARG A 97 6.17 -11.58 5.64
C ARG A 97 7.29 -10.80 4.97
N ILE A 98 8.08 -11.42 4.11
CA ILE A 98 9.21 -10.76 3.43
C ILE A 98 8.66 -9.83 2.34
N ALA A 99 8.87 -8.52 2.52
CA ALA A 99 8.35 -7.47 1.64
C ALA A 99 8.86 -7.57 0.20
N THR A 100 9.99 -8.25 -0.01
CA THR A 100 10.69 -8.38 -1.30
C THR A 100 10.39 -9.69 -2.02
N HIS A 101 9.51 -10.53 -1.47
CA HIS A 101 9.20 -11.85 -2.01
C HIS A 101 7.72 -12.01 -2.37
N GLY A 102 7.44 -12.46 -3.59
CA GLY A 102 6.12 -12.84 -4.08
C GLY A 102 5.12 -11.69 -4.18
N LYS A 103 5.57 -10.42 -4.09
CA LYS A 103 4.70 -9.25 -4.11
C LYS A 103 4.35 -8.83 -5.54
N ARG A 104 3.08 -8.56 -5.80
CA ARG A 104 2.51 -8.28 -7.12
C ARG A 104 1.77 -6.96 -7.12
N LEU A 105 1.95 -6.17 -8.17
CA LEU A 105 1.19 -4.94 -8.39
C LEU A 105 -0.12 -5.25 -9.11
N LEU A 106 -1.25 -5.08 -8.42
CA LEU A 106 -2.59 -5.36 -8.92
C LEU A 106 -3.41 -4.07 -9.03
N VAL A 107 -4.45 -4.13 -9.87
CA VAL A 107 -5.50 -3.12 -9.91
C VAL A 107 -6.88 -3.81 -9.88
N ALA A 108 -7.82 -3.21 -9.15
CA ALA A 108 -9.19 -3.68 -9.01
C ALA A 108 -10.18 -2.51 -9.07
N ARG A 109 -11.41 -2.78 -9.54
CA ARG A 109 -12.51 -1.80 -9.62
C ARG A 109 -13.83 -2.43 -9.21
N ALA A 110 -14.75 -1.60 -8.73
CA ALA A 110 -16.14 -1.99 -8.57
C ALA A 110 -16.78 -2.38 -9.93
N PRO A 111 -17.81 -3.24 -9.95
CA PRO A 111 -18.49 -3.82 -8.79
C PRO A 111 -17.95 -5.19 -8.33
N ASP A 112 -17.14 -5.85 -9.15
CA ASP A 112 -16.68 -7.22 -8.89
C ASP A 112 -15.36 -7.28 -8.13
N TRP A 113 -14.63 -6.16 -8.03
CA TRP A 113 -13.35 -6.03 -7.33
C TRP A 113 -12.34 -7.13 -7.68
N ARG A 114 -12.48 -7.71 -8.87
CA ARG A 114 -11.63 -8.80 -9.32
C ARG A 114 -10.28 -8.20 -9.73
N PRO A 115 -9.20 -8.49 -8.98
CA PRO A 115 -7.91 -7.90 -9.30
C PRO A 115 -7.33 -8.54 -10.57
N HIS A 116 -6.54 -7.76 -11.28
CA HIS A 116 -5.63 -8.25 -12.31
C HIS A 116 -4.26 -7.59 -12.17
N ASP A 117 -3.23 -8.24 -12.69
CA ASP A 117 -1.86 -7.72 -12.65
C ASP A 117 -1.80 -6.42 -13.47
N LEU A 118 -1.45 -5.30 -12.82
CA LEU A 118 -1.18 -4.03 -13.51
C LEU A 118 0.21 -4.07 -14.17
N TRP A 119 1.16 -4.76 -13.52
CA TRP A 119 2.46 -5.10 -14.09
C TRP A 119 2.74 -6.58 -13.84
N ARG A 120 2.53 -7.40 -14.88
CA ARG A 120 2.80 -8.84 -14.84
C ARG A 120 4.29 -9.14 -15.07
N ASP A 121 5.07 -9.13 -14.00
CA ASP A 121 6.45 -9.61 -14.01
C ASP A 121 6.77 -10.36 -12.71
N ARG A 122 6.89 -11.69 -12.79
CA ARG A 122 7.15 -12.56 -11.62
C ARG A 122 8.60 -12.54 -11.15
N ARG A 123 9.49 -11.87 -11.88
CA ARG A 123 10.89 -11.66 -11.44
C ARG A 123 11.04 -10.43 -10.57
N ARG A 124 9.94 -9.70 -10.34
CA ARG A 124 9.89 -8.48 -9.54
C ARG A 124 8.97 -8.64 -8.35
N ALA A 125 9.37 -8.00 -7.27
CA ALA A 125 8.50 -7.67 -6.16
C ALA A 125 8.11 -6.20 -6.22
N PHE A 126 6.96 -5.88 -5.63
CA PHE A 126 6.44 -4.52 -5.52
C PHE A 126 6.24 -4.16 -4.05
N GLY A 127 6.43 -2.89 -3.72
CA GLY A 127 6.30 -2.36 -2.37
C GLY A 127 5.24 -1.26 -2.31
N SER A 128 5.55 -0.15 -1.64
CA SER A 128 4.65 0.98 -1.47
C SER A 128 4.11 1.55 -2.80
N VAL A 129 2.87 2.03 -2.76
CA VAL A 129 2.09 2.57 -3.88
C VAL A 129 1.54 3.95 -3.52
N ALA A 130 1.75 4.93 -4.39
CA ALA A 130 1.17 6.26 -4.27
C ALA A 130 0.53 6.70 -5.59
N CYS A 131 -0.80 6.81 -5.61
CA CYS A 131 -1.51 7.28 -6.79
C CYS A 131 -1.26 8.78 -7.04
N ARG A 132 -1.09 9.14 -8.32
CA ARG A 132 -1.07 10.54 -8.75
C ARG A 132 -2.46 11.15 -8.55
N PRO A 133 -2.55 12.44 -8.21
CA PRO A 133 -3.84 13.12 -8.03
C PRO A 133 -4.77 13.08 -9.26
N ASP A 134 -4.21 12.99 -10.46
CA ASP A 134 -4.97 12.85 -11.71
C ASP A 134 -5.60 11.44 -11.89
N GLY A 135 -5.22 10.48 -11.05
CA GLY A 135 -5.71 9.10 -11.09
C GLY A 135 -5.23 8.28 -12.29
N ALA A 136 -4.33 8.81 -13.12
CA ALA A 136 -3.89 8.15 -14.36
C ALA A 136 -2.74 7.17 -14.13
N ALA A 137 -1.93 7.38 -13.09
CA ALA A 137 -0.77 6.54 -12.78
C ALA A 137 -0.48 6.51 -11.28
N ALA A 138 0.35 5.57 -10.86
CA ALA A 138 0.92 5.49 -9.52
C ALA A 138 2.44 5.58 -9.55
N ALA A 139 3.03 6.11 -8.49
CA ALA A 139 4.41 5.83 -8.12
C ALA A 139 4.42 4.51 -7.35
N VAL A 140 5.32 3.60 -7.71
CA VAL A 140 5.40 2.25 -7.15
C VAL A 140 6.85 1.90 -6.90
N LEU A 141 7.13 1.29 -5.75
CA LEU A 141 8.41 0.68 -5.47
C LEU A 141 8.52 -0.68 -6.16
N SER A 142 9.62 -0.94 -6.86
CA SER A 142 9.88 -2.25 -7.45
C SER A 142 11.35 -2.62 -7.38
N GLN A 143 11.62 -3.91 -7.14
CA GLN A 143 12.95 -4.49 -7.21
C GLN A 143 12.87 -5.93 -7.75
N ARG A 144 14.01 -6.60 -7.89
CA ARG A 144 14.02 -8.04 -8.18
C ARG A 144 13.43 -8.81 -7.01
N ASP A 145 12.61 -9.80 -7.32
CA ASP A 145 12.07 -10.70 -6.30
C ASP A 145 13.22 -11.43 -5.58
N ARG A 146 13.16 -11.44 -4.24
CA ARG A 146 14.14 -12.09 -3.38
C ARG A 146 13.47 -12.58 -2.10
N ASP A 147 13.87 -13.76 -1.66
CA ASP A 147 13.50 -14.32 -0.37
C ASP A 147 14.60 -14.01 0.67
N ASP A 148 14.86 -12.72 0.90
CA ASP A 148 15.86 -12.23 1.85
C ASP A 148 15.18 -11.46 2.98
N ALA A 149 15.26 -12.01 4.19
CA ALA A 149 14.67 -11.43 5.40
C ALA A 149 15.53 -10.33 6.03
N GLN A 150 16.70 -10.01 5.47
CA GLN A 150 17.58 -8.97 6.01
C GLN A 150 17.01 -7.57 5.74
N PHE A 151 16.73 -6.84 6.83
CA PHE A 151 15.99 -5.56 6.81
C PHE A 151 16.51 -4.50 5.84
N PHE A 152 17.82 -4.45 5.58
CA PHE A 152 18.46 -3.39 4.80
C PHE A 152 19.06 -3.86 3.48
N HIS A 153 18.66 -5.04 3.00
CA HIS A 153 19.11 -5.59 1.73
C HIS A 153 18.17 -5.26 0.56
N THR A 154 17.16 -4.43 0.82
CA THR A 154 16.25 -3.93 -0.19
C THR A 154 16.99 -3.04 -1.19
N ARG A 155 16.52 -3.06 -2.44
CA ARG A 155 16.96 -2.14 -3.49
C ARG A 155 15.75 -1.66 -4.27
N TRP A 156 14.79 -1.09 -3.55
CA TRP A 156 13.59 -0.54 -4.16
C TRP A 156 13.95 0.59 -5.10
N GLN A 157 13.53 0.44 -6.35
CA GLN A 157 13.58 1.48 -7.37
C GLN A 157 12.23 2.16 -7.46
N LEU A 158 12.23 3.43 -7.83
CA LEU A 158 11.01 4.20 -7.97
C LEU A 158 10.52 4.18 -9.41
N TRP A 159 9.29 3.71 -9.62
CA TRP A 159 8.66 3.61 -10.94
C TRP A 159 7.37 4.42 -11.00
N ARG A 160 7.09 5.00 -12.17
CA ARG A 160 5.74 5.45 -12.55
C ARG A 160 5.08 4.36 -13.38
N VAL A 161 3.91 3.91 -12.94
CA VAL A 161 3.11 2.89 -13.62
C VAL A 161 1.74 3.47 -13.94
N GLY A 162 1.43 3.61 -15.23
CA GLY A 162 0.13 4.04 -15.74
C GLY A 162 -0.91 2.93 -15.62
N LEU A 163 -2.18 3.32 -15.46
CA LEU A 163 -3.30 2.36 -15.49
C LEU A 163 -3.53 1.74 -16.88
N ASP A 164 -2.88 2.28 -17.90
CA ASP A 164 -2.77 1.75 -19.26
C ASP A 164 -1.62 0.73 -19.43
N GLY A 165 -0.84 0.48 -18.37
CA GLY A 165 0.32 -0.40 -18.38
C GLY A 165 1.63 0.25 -18.81
N ALA A 166 1.65 1.56 -19.11
CA ALA A 166 2.87 2.31 -19.36
C ALA A 166 3.75 2.32 -18.11
N ARG A 167 5.08 2.22 -18.30
CA ARG A 167 6.06 2.08 -17.22
C ARG A 167 7.25 2.98 -17.48
N GLN A 168 7.63 3.76 -16.48
CA GLN A 168 8.80 4.63 -16.54
C GLN A 168 9.56 4.56 -15.22
N LEU A 169 10.87 4.31 -15.31
CA LEU A 169 11.77 4.45 -14.17
C LEU A 169 11.88 5.94 -13.81
N LEU A 170 11.59 6.28 -12.55
CA LEU A 170 11.73 7.63 -12.01
C LEU A 170 13.06 7.79 -11.29
N ASP A 171 13.53 6.74 -10.61
CA ASP A 171 14.81 6.75 -9.91
C ASP A 171 15.35 5.31 -9.77
N ASP A 172 16.66 5.17 -9.97
CA ASP A 172 17.44 3.97 -9.63
C ASP A 172 18.47 4.37 -8.55
N PRO A 173 18.24 3.98 -7.29
CA PRO A 173 19.08 4.44 -6.20
C PRO A 173 20.51 3.90 -6.33
N PRO A 174 21.51 4.64 -5.82
CA PRO A 174 22.89 4.17 -5.72
C PRO A 174 23.00 2.81 -5.00
N VAL A 175 24.09 2.09 -5.27
CA VAL A 175 24.37 0.81 -4.62
C VAL A 175 24.34 0.95 -3.09
N GLY A 176 23.65 0.01 -2.43
CA GLY A 176 23.51 -0.02 -0.97
C GLY A 176 22.46 0.96 -0.43
N THR A 177 21.61 1.51 -1.30
CA THR A 177 20.48 2.36 -0.91
C THR A 177 19.19 1.88 -1.55
N ALA A 178 18.06 2.23 -0.94
CA ALA A 178 16.72 1.95 -1.45
C ALA A 178 15.88 3.23 -1.45
N ASP A 179 14.99 3.38 -2.44
CA ASP A 179 13.98 4.42 -2.42
C ASP A 179 12.70 3.87 -1.78
N GLU A 180 12.12 4.63 -0.87
CA GLU A 180 11.06 4.18 0.02
C GLU A 180 9.93 5.20 0.10
N SER A 181 8.75 4.74 0.51
CA SER A 181 7.63 5.59 0.94
C SER A 181 7.32 6.74 -0.04
N PRO A 182 7.01 6.51 -1.33
CA PRO A 182 6.72 7.59 -2.27
C PRO A 182 5.42 8.34 -1.91
N LYS A 183 5.37 9.66 -2.17
CA LYS A 183 4.18 10.50 -1.94
C LYS A 183 4.11 11.67 -2.91
N TRP A 184 3.05 11.73 -3.71
CA TRP A 184 2.86 12.80 -4.69
C TRP A 184 2.50 14.14 -4.05
N SER A 185 2.95 15.22 -4.69
CA SER A 185 2.41 16.56 -4.44
C SER A 185 0.92 16.59 -4.80
N ARG A 186 0.18 17.51 -4.19
CA ARG A 186 -1.27 17.70 -4.49
C ARG A 186 -1.52 18.03 -5.96
N ARG A 187 -0.57 18.68 -6.64
CA ARG A 187 -0.63 18.98 -8.08
C ARG A 187 -0.14 17.83 -8.96
N GLY A 188 0.50 16.82 -8.38
CA GLY A 188 1.02 15.65 -9.11
C GLY A 188 2.24 15.94 -9.99
N ASP A 189 2.89 17.09 -9.79
CA ASP A 189 4.05 17.56 -10.55
C ASP A 189 5.39 17.28 -9.84
N ALA A 190 5.34 16.87 -8.58
CA ALA A 190 6.49 16.49 -7.78
C ALA A 190 6.18 15.28 -6.90
N LEU A 191 7.21 14.52 -6.55
CA LEU A 191 7.12 13.28 -5.77
C LEU A 191 8.15 13.33 -4.65
N LEU A 192 7.70 13.32 -3.41
CA LEU A 192 8.57 13.08 -2.25
C LEU A 192 8.79 11.58 -2.10
N PHE A 193 9.98 11.21 -1.64
CA PHE A 193 10.30 9.84 -1.27
C PHE A 193 11.45 9.87 -0.27
N VAL A 194 11.73 8.73 0.35
CA VAL A 194 12.84 8.58 1.28
C VAL A 194 13.92 7.75 0.62
N ARG A 195 15.17 8.21 0.61
CA ARG A 195 16.31 7.37 0.28
C ARG A 195 16.90 6.83 1.57
N GLU A 196 16.86 5.51 1.70
CA GLU A 196 17.33 4.78 2.87
C GLU A 196 18.75 4.22 2.60
N ARG A 197 19.56 4.19 3.65
CA ARG A 197 20.83 3.45 3.70
C ARG A 197 21.06 2.90 5.11
N GLN A 198 21.06 1.58 5.26
CA GLN A 198 21.32 0.89 6.53
C GLN A 198 20.43 1.40 7.69
N GLY A 199 19.14 1.51 7.40
CA GLY A 199 18.08 2.03 8.25
C GLY A 199 18.02 3.54 8.35
N VAL A 200 18.94 4.31 7.74
CA VAL A 200 18.95 5.77 7.85
C VAL A 200 18.25 6.41 6.65
N GLY A 201 17.14 7.11 6.92
CA GLY A 201 16.28 7.72 5.90
C GLY A 201 16.60 9.18 5.61
N ARG A 202 16.62 9.56 4.34
CA ARG A 202 16.82 10.94 3.89
C ARG A 202 15.68 11.36 2.96
N LEU A 203 15.06 12.50 3.24
CA LEU A 203 13.97 13.01 2.43
C LEU A 203 14.49 13.56 1.09
N MET A 204 13.93 13.05 0.00
CA MET A 204 14.27 13.41 -1.38
C MET A 204 13.03 13.96 -2.10
N LEU A 205 13.24 14.71 -3.18
CA LEU A 205 12.19 15.20 -4.08
C LEU A 205 12.53 14.82 -5.52
N SER A 206 11.61 14.18 -6.23
CA SER A 206 11.68 14.01 -7.68
C SER A 206 10.75 15.02 -8.37
N ARG A 207 11.30 15.82 -9.30
CA ARG A 207 10.55 16.79 -10.10
C ARG A 207 11.17 16.90 -11.49
N GLY A 208 10.35 16.88 -12.54
CA GLY A 208 10.85 16.96 -13.92
C GLY A 208 11.81 15.83 -14.32
N GLY A 209 11.64 14.63 -13.73
CA GLY A 209 12.51 13.47 -13.99
C GLY A 209 13.88 13.53 -13.30
N ARG A 210 14.07 14.45 -12.35
CA ARG A 210 15.30 14.55 -11.56
C ARG A 210 14.99 14.45 -10.09
N SER A 211 15.79 13.65 -9.38
CA SER A 211 15.79 13.58 -7.93
C SER A 211 16.79 14.57 -7.35
N VAL A 212 16.34 15.36 -6.38
CA VAL A 212 17.12 16.36 -5.65
C VAL A 212 16.98 16.14 -4.15
N GLY A 213 17.98 16.54 -3.38
CA GLY A 213 18.04 16.34 -1.93
C GLY A 213 19.43 15.91 -1.45
N PRO A 214 19.56 15.56 -0.16
CA PRO A 214 18.47 15.44 0.80
C PRO A 214 17.99 16.79 1.35
N PHE A 215 16.70 16.92 1.65
CA PHE A 215 16.11 18.10 2.30
C PHE A 215 16.03 17.98 3.83
N ALA A 216 15.99 16.74 4.33
CA ALA A 216 15.93 16.43 5.75
C ALA A 216 16.50 15.03 6.01
N ASN A 217 16.99 14.82 7.22
CA ASN A 217 17.31 13.50 7.75
C ASN A 217 16.12 13.04 8.61
N LEU A 218 15.59 11.85 8.32
CA LEU A 218 14.44 11.28 9.03
C LEU A 218 14.85 10.31 10.14
N GLY A 219 16.15 10.13 10.35
CA GLY A 219 16.69 9.27 11.39
C GLY A 219 16.71 7.80 10.99
N PHE A 220 16.69 6.93 12.00
CA PHE A 220 16.80 5.49 11.84
C PHE A 220 15.42 4.81 11.92
N SER A 221 15.16 3.87 11.02
CA SER A 221 14.03 2.96 11.05
C SER A 221 14.50 1.54 10.75
N LEU A 222 14.22 0.61 11.67
CA LEU A 222 14.51 -0.81 11.45
C LEU A 222 13.59 -1.41 10.38
N GLY A 223 12.34 -0.97 10.34
CA GLY A 223 11.29 -1.56 9.50
C GLY A 223 10.78 -2.91 10.02
N TYR A 224 10.04 -3.61 9.17
CA TYR A 224 9.47 -4.92 9.48
C TYR A 224 9.57 -5.83 8.25
N TYR A 225 10.42 -6.87 8.32
CA TYR A 225 10.68 -7.80 7.21
C TYR A 225 10.98 -7.13 5.85
N GLY A 226 11.75 -6.03 5.88
CA GLY A 226 12.13 -5.26 4.70
C GLY A 226 11.09 -4.23 4.23
N HIS A 227 9.99 -4.02 4.96
CA HIS A 227 9.10 -2.89 4.77
C HIS A 227 9.46 -1.72 5.68
N HIS A 228 9.47 -0.51 5.12
CA HIS A 228 9.65 0.74 5.87
C HIS A 228 8.57 1.76 5.49
N ASP A 229 7.64 2.04 6.41
CA ASP A 229 6.73 3.19 6.32
C ASP A 229 7.34 4.39 7.05
N TRP A 230 7.99 5.27 6.29
CA TRP A 230 8.60 6.48 6.82
C TRP A 230 7.57 7.57 7.15
N TRP A 231 6.31 7.43 6.72
CA TRP A 231 5.25 8.40 7.00
C TRP A 231 4.54 8.14 8.33
N ALA A 232 4.73 6.98 8.95
CA ALA A 232 4.27 6.72 10.31
C ALA A 232 4.89 7.69 11.33
N GLY A 233 6.13 8.14 11.09
CA GLY A 233 6.85 9.10 11.93
C GLY A 233 6.91 10.53 11.39
N ALA A 234 6.37 10.79 10.20
CA ALA A 234 6.48 12.09 9.53
C ALA A 234 5.20 12.45 8.78
N VAL A 235 4.66 13.63 9.07
CA VAL A 235 3.51 14.18 8.36
C VAL A 235 3.98 15.30 7.44
N TRP A 236 3.48 15.27 6.21
CA TRP A 236 3.58 16.39 5.29
C TRP A 236 2.21 17.02 5.11
N THR A 237 2.10 18.30 5.48
CA THR A 237 0.96 19.15 5.16
C THR A 237 1.43 20.25 4.23
N ALA A 238 0.57 20.69 3.33
CA ALA A 238 0.80 21.98 2.69
C ALA A 238 0.71 23.04 3.81
N GLY A 239 1.70 23.91 3.91
CA GLY A 239 1.57 25.13 4.71
C GLY A 239 0.30 25.87 4.31
N ALA A 240 -0.41 26.37 5.32
CA ALA A 240 -1.67 27.12 5.15
C ALA A 240 -1.50 28.30 4.17
#